data_AF-A0A9C9G4W2-F1
#
_entry.id   AF-A0A9C9G4W2-F1
#
_cell.length_a   1.000
_cell.length_b   1.000
_cell.length_c   1.000
_cell.angle_alpha   90.00
_cell.angle_beta   90.00
_cell.angle_gamma   90.00
#
_symmetry.space_group_name_H-M   'P 1'
#
loop_
_entity.id
_entity.type
_entity.pdbx_description
1 polymer ?
#
loop_
_entity_poly.entity_id
_entity_poly.type
_entity_poly.pdbx_seq_one_letter_code
_entity_poly.pdbx_strand_id
1 'polypeptide(L)'
;MSKANRTTVIKAIVVTIGMFGFGFALVPLYSLVCQAFGLNGQTERITEVTLQQMTVDQSRQITVRMDANTNTRLPWQFEPNQRQVTVHPGEMTRISYRARN
;
A
#
# COMPACT_ATOMS: atom_id res chain seq x y z
N MET A 1 12.27 -24.14 -44.74
CA MET A 1 11.29 -23.08 -44.42
C MET A 1 11.64 -21.81 -45.21
N SER A 2 10.71 -21.26 -46.00
CA SER A 2 10.90 -20.00 -46.73
C SER A 2 11.32 -18.89 -45.75
N LYS A 3 12.37 -18.12 -46.08
CA LYS A 3 12.99 -17.11 -45.20
C LYS A 3 11.95 -16.13 -44.61
N ALA A 4 10.88 -15.83 -45.35
CA ALA A 4 9.78 -14.98 -44.91
C ALA A 4 9.02 -15.56 -43.68
N ASN A 5 8.71 -16.85 -43.68
CA ASN A 5 7.97 -17.49 -42.59
C ASN A 5 8.81 -17.57 -41.31
N ARG A 6 10.12 -17.76 -41.44
CA ARG A 6 11.05 -17.79 -40.30
C ARG A 6 11.11 -16.43 -39.60
N THR A 7 11.13 -15.34 -40.36
CA THR A 7 11.12 -13.97 -39.80
C THR A 7 9.80 -13.65 -39.09
N THR A 8 8.66 -14.07 -39.64
CA THR A 8 7.36 -13.88 -38.99
C THR A 8 7.25 -14.64 -37.67
N VAL A 9 7.68 -15.89 -37.62
CA VAL A 9 7.66 -16.70 -36.38
C VAL A 9 8.56 -16.10 -35.31
N ILE A 10 9.77 -15.64 -35.66
CA ILE A 10 10.67 -14.99 -34.70
C ILE A 10 10.02 -13.71 -34.14
N LYS A 11 9.42 -12.87 -34.98
CA LYS A 11 8.72 -11.66 -34.53
C LYS A 11 7.57 -11.98 -33.58
N ALA A 12 6.77 -13.00 -33.89
CA ALA A 12 5.66 -13.41 -33.04
C ALA A 12 6.15 -13.85 -31.64
N ILE A 13 7.21 -14.67 -31.58
CA ILE A 13 7.80 -15.11 -30.31
C ILE A 13 8.32 -13.92 -29.49
N VAL A 14 9.01 -12.97 -30.12
CA VAL A 14 9.52 -11.77 -29.45
C VAL A 14 8.37 -10.94 -28.86
N VAL A 15 7.29 -10.72 -29.61
CA VAL A 15 6.11 -9.99 -29.11
C VAL A 15 5.47 -10.72 -27.94
N THR A 16 5.30 -12.05 -28.04
CA THR A 16 4.72 -12.85 -26.94
C THR A 16 5.54 -12.73 -25.67
N ILE A 17 6.86 -12.91 -25.74
CA ILE A 17 7.75 -12.75 -24.58
C ILE A 17 7.67 -11.33 -24.03
N GLY A 18 7.63 -10.32 -24.90
CA GLY A 18 7.46 -8.92 -24.51
C GLY A 18 6.16 -8.66 -23.75
N MET A 19 5.03 -9.24 -24.18
CA MET A 19 3.74 -9.09 -23.49
C MET A 19 3.75 -9.72 -22.10
N PHE A 20 4.33 -10.92 -21.95
CA PHE A 20 4.46 -11.55 -20.63
C PHE A 20 5.43 -10.79 -19.72
N GLY A 21 6.56 -10.33 -20.26
CA GLY A 21 7.51 -9.48 -19.54
C GLY A 21 6.88 -8.18 -19.05
N PHE A 22 6.07 -7.54 -19.89
CA PHE A 22 5.32 -6.33 -19.52
C PHE A 22 4.29 -6.62 -18.42
N GLY A 23 3.54 -7.72 -18.53
CA GLY A 23 2.60 -8.16 -17.50
C GLY A 23 3.26 -8.37 -16.14
N PHE A 24 4.45 -8.99 -16.11
CA PHE A 24 5.23 -9.15 -14.89
C PHE A 24 5.77 -7.82 -14.34
N ALA A 25 6.24 -6.93 -15.22
CA ALA A 25 6.76 -5.61 -14.86
C ALA A 25 5.69 -4.66 -14.30
N LEU A 26 4.41 -4.86 -14.60
CA LEU A 26 3.32 -4.05 -14.06
C LEU A 26 3.19 -4.15 -12.53
N VAL A 27 3.53 -5.29 -11.93
CA VAL A 27 3.44 -5.47 -10.46
C VAL A 27 4.38 -4.50 -9.72
N PRO A 28 5.70 -4.47 -9.97
CA PRO A 28 6.58 -3.51 -9.31
C PRO A 28 6.32 -2.07 -9.75
N LEU A 29 5.89 -1.84 -11.01
CA LEU A 29 5.53 -0.50 -11.48
C LEU A 29 4.33 0.06 -10.71
N TYR A 30 3.32 -0.76 -10.45
CA TYR A 30 2.16 -0.37 -9.64
C TYR A 30 2.56 -0.01 -8.21
N SER A 31 3.46 -0.78 -7.60
CA SER A 31 3.99 -0.48 -6.27
C SER A 31 4.75 0.85 -6.24
N LEU A 32 5.57 1.13 -7.27
CA LEU A 32 6.30 2.39 -7.37
C LEU A 32 5.35 3.59 -7.47
N VAL A 33 4.28 3.47 -8.27
CA VAL A 33 3.24 4.49 -8.38
C VAL A 33 2.53 4.67 -7.03
N CYS A 34 2.17 3.58 -6.34
CA CYS A 34 1.53 3.67 -5.03
C CYS A 34 2.42 4.38 -4.00
N GLN A 35 3.72 4.11 -4.00
CA GLN A 35 4.67 4.75 -3.10
C GLN A 35 4.88 6.23 -3.43
N ALA A 36 5.01 6.58 -4.72
CA ALA A 36 5.25 7.95 -5.15
C ALA A 36 4.07 8.89 -4.88
N PHE A 37 2.84 8.40 -5.08
CA PHE A 37 1.61 9.19 -4.87
C PHE A 37 0.96 8.94 -3.51
N GLY A 38 1.50 8.03 -2.68
CA GLY A 38 0.93 7.67 -1.37
C GLY A 38 -0.43 6.97 -1.46
N LEU A 39 -0.73 6.30 -2.57
CA LEU A 39 -2.00 5.63 -2.78
C LEU A 39 -2.11 4.38 -1.89
N ASN A 40 -3.33 4.09 -1.41
CA ASN A 40 -3.64 2.93 -0.55
C ASN A 40 -2.87 2.87 0.78
N GLY A 41 -2.32 3.98 1.28
CA GLY A 41 -1.64 4.00 2.57
C GLY A 41 -0.41 3.09 2.61
N GLN A 42 0.22 2.80 1.47
CA GLN A 42 1.57 2.22 1.42
C GLN A 42 2.61 3.24 1.86
N THR A 43 2.49 3.71 3.09
CA THR A 43 3.61 4.31 3.81
C THR A 43 4.58 3.19 4.17
N GLU A 44 5.88 3.45 4.06
CA GLU A 44 6.92 2.48 4.43
C GLU A 44 6.59 1.81 5.77
N ARG A 45 6.69 0.48 5.81
CA ARG A 45 6.46 -0.28 7.05
C ARG A 45 7.54 0.13 8.04
N ILE A 46 7.19 1.02 8.96
CA ILE A 46 8.07 1.42 10.06
C ILE A 46 8.24 0.20 10.97
N THR A 47 9.40 -0.43 10.91
CA THR A 47 9.79 -1.50 11.84
C THR A 47 10.17 -0.92 13.20
N GLU A 48 10.07 -1.73 14.26
CA GLU A 48 10.41 -1.31 15.63
C GLU A 48 11.84 -0.75 15.77
N VAL A 49 12.77 -1.21 14.93
CA VAL A 49 14.15 -0.70 14.85
C VAL A 49 14.20 0.75 14.37
N THR A 50 13.33 1.12 13.43
CA THR A 50 13.27 2.48 12.87
C THR A 50 12.69 3.47 13.88
N LEU A 51 11.80 3.02 14.78
CA LEU A 51 11.20 3.86 15.83
C LEU A 51 12.25 4.39 16.82
N GLN A 52 13.30 3.62 17.10
CA GLN A 52 14.37 4.05 18.01
C GLN A 52 15.19 5.23 17.48
N GLN A 53 15.15 5.48 16.16
CA GLN A 53 15.84 6.59 15.51
C GLN A 53 14.92 7.79 15.23
N MET A 54 13.62 7.68 15.50
CA MET A 54 12.68 8.78 15.28
C MET A 54 12.61 9.69 16.50
N THR A 55 12.97 10.97 16.30
CA THR A 55 12.77 12.01 17.31
C THR A 55 11.34 12.53 17.23
N VAL A 56 10.67 12.65 18.37
CA VAL A 56 9.32 13.24 18.44
C VAL A 56 9.39 14.73 18.12
N ASP A 57 8.59 15.17 17.15
CA ASP A 57 8.49 16.58 16.78
C ASP A 57 7.46 17.30 17.68
N GLN A 58 7.95 18.03 18.68
CA GLN A 58 7.11 18.80 19.60
C GLN A 58 6.64 20.15 19.03
N SER A 59 7.12 20.57 17.86
CA SER A 59 6.81 21.90 17.29
C SER A 59 5.36 22.04 16.81
N ARG A 60 4.71 20.91 16.49
CA ARG A 60 3.35 20.87 15.95
C ARG A 60 2.56 19.69 16.48
N GLN A 61 1.25 19.87 16.54
CA GLN A 61 0.30 18.80 16.83
C GLN A 61 -0.45 18.40 15.57
N ILE A 62 -0.71 17.11 15.42
CA ILE A 62 -1.57 16.57 14.37
C ILE A 62 -2.76 15.87 15.01
N THR A 63 -3.90 15.97 14.36
CA THR A 63 -5.10 15.29 14.82
C THR A 63 -5.42 14.12 13.89
N VAL A 64 -5.36 12.91 14.43
CA VAL A 64 -5.63 11.67 13.72
C VAL A 64 -7.07 11.26 13.98
N ARG A 65 -7.83 11.01 12.92
CA ARG A 65 -9.20 10.49 12.99
C ARG A 65 -9.19 9.00 12.69
N MET A 66 -9.82 8.23 13.57
CA MET A 66 -9.97 6.79 13.43
C MET A 66 -11.19 6.51 12.57
N ASP A 67 -10.97 5.90 11.41
CA ASP A 67 -12.01 5.46 10.51
C ASP A 67 -12.25 3.95 10.67
N ALA A 68 -13.52 3.54 10.68
CA ALA A 68 -13.92 2.16 10.92
C ALA A 68 -15.11 1.82 10.01
N ASN A 69 -14.80 1.15 8.90
CA ASN A 69 -15.80 0.74 7.92
C ASN A 69 -15.86 -0.78 7.85
N THR A 70 -17.08 -1.34 7.77
CA THR A 70 -17.31 -2.76 7.52
C THR A 70 -17.91 -2.97 6.14
N ASN A 71 -17.64 -4.14 5.56
CA ASN A 71 -18.32 -4.56 4.34
C ASN A 71 -19.75 -5.02 4.69
N THR A 72 -20.72 -4.83 3.80
CA THR A 72 -22.11 -5.29 3.99
C THR A 72 -22.24 -6.81 4.22
N ARG A 73 -21.26 -7.60 3.78
CA ARG A 73 -21.19 -9.05 4.05
C ARG A 73 -20.69 -9.41 5.45
N LEU A 74 -20.25 -8.43 6.24
CA LEU A 74 -19.76 -8.61 7.61
C LEU A 74 -20.63 -7.77 8.56
N PRO A 75 -21.70 -8.36 9.16
CA PRO A 75 -22.66 -7.64 10.00
C PRO A 75 -22.10 -7.34 11.40
N TRP A 76 -20.81 -7.01 11.50
CA TRP A 76 -20.16 -6.72 12.76
C TRP A 76 -20.28 -5.24 13.10
N GLN A 77 -20.48 -4.96 14.38
CA GLN A 77 -20.27 -3.63 14.93
C GLN A 77 -18.77 -3.46 15.16
N PHE A 78 -18.12 -2.74 14.25
CA PHE A 78 -16.70 -2.39 14.34
C PHE A 78 -16.58 -0.88 14.53
N GLU A 79 -16.11 -0.47 15.70
CA GLU A 79 -15.99 0.95 16.06
C GLU A 79 -14.69 1.22 16.83
N PRO A 80 -14.07 2.40 16.65
CA PRO A 80 -12.93 2.79 17.45
C PRO A 80 -13.41 3.21 18.85
N ASN A 81 -12.64 2.86 19.89
CA ASN A 81 -12.94 3.34 21.24
C ASN A 81 -12.72 4.85 21.37
N GLN A 82 -11.86 5.42 20.52
CA GLN A 82 -11.58 6.85 20.42
C GLN A 82 -11.62 7.25 18.95
N ARG A 83 -12.54 8.14 18.55
CA ARG A 83 -12.70 8.56 17.14
C ARG A 83 -11.62 9.53 16.68
N GLN A 84 -10.97 10.22 17.60
CA GLN A 84 -9.99 11.24 17.30
C GLN A 84 -8.98 11.33 18.44
N VAL A 85 -7.71 11.48 18.08
CA VAL A 85 -6.62 11.76 19.02
C VAL A 85 -5.73 12.85 18.45
N THR A 86 -5.20 13.70 19.31
CA THR A 86 -4.20 14.71 18.95
C THR A 86 -2.87 14.24 19.49
N VAL A 87 -1.87 14.14 18.61
CA VAL A 87 -0.55 13.59 18.91
C VAL A 87 0.55 14.43 18.28
N HIS A 88 1.76 14.29 18.78
CA HIS A 88 2.94 14.81 18.11
C HIS A 88 3.44 13.83 17.04
N PRO A 89 3.89 14.31 15.87
CA PRO A 89 4.51 13.44 14.87
C PRO A 89 5.69 12.67 15.45
N GLY A 90 5.71 11.35 15.23
CA GLY A 90 6.71 10.44 15.80
C GLY A 90 6.38 9.91 17.20
N GLU A 91 5.33 10.42 17.86
CA GLU A 91 4.87 9.94 19.15
C GLU A 91 4.16 8.58 19.03
N MET A 92 4.55 7.62 19.87
CA MET A 92 3.92 6.30 19.92
C MET A 92 2.65 6.32 20.78
N THR A 93 1.50 6.19 20.14
CA THR A 93 0.19 6.17 20.82
C THR A 93 -0.53 4.84 20.58
N ARG A 94 -1.07 4.24 21.65
CA ARG A 94 -1.86 3.00 21.56
C ARG A 94 -3.34 3.31 21.39
N ILE A 95 -3.94 2.79 20.33
CA ILE A 95 -5.38 2.91 20.02
C ILE A 95 -6.04 1.54 20.12
N SER A 96 -7.28 1.49 20.60
CA SER A 96 -8.06 0.27 20.73
C SER A 96 -9.38 0.37 19.97
N TYR A 97 -9.84 -0.75 19.44
CA TYR A 97 -11.10 -0.89 18.71
C TYR A 97 -11.98 -1.93 19.38
N ARG A 98 -13.29 -1.77 19.24
CA ARG A 98 -14.29 -2.74 19.66
C ARG A 98 -14.90 -3.40 18.43
N ALA A 99 -14.96 -4.72 18.45
CA ALA A 99 -15.62 -5.52 17.43
C ALA A 99 -16.63 -6.47 18.09
N ARG A 100 -17.87 -6.49 17.59
CA ARG A 100 -18.92 -7.42 18.03
C ARG A 100 -19.62 -8.02 16.82
N ASN A 101 -19.88 -9.34 16.85
CA ASN A 101 -20.60 -10.06 15.81
C ASN A 101 -22.12 -10.06 15.98
#